data_AF-A0A5C8WXL4-F1
#
_entry.id   AF-A0A5C8WXL4-F1
#
_cell.length_a   1.000
_cell.length_b   1.000
_cell.length_c   1.000
_cell.angle_alpha   90.00
_cell.angle_beta   90.00
_cell.angle_gamma   90.00
#
_symmetry.space_group_name_H-M   'P 1'
#
loop_
_entity.id
_entity.type
_entity.pdbx_description
1 polymer ?
#
loop_
_entity_poly.entity_id
_entity_poly.type
_entity_poly.pdbx_seq_one_letter_code
_entity_poly.pdbx_strand_id
1 'polypeptide(L)' 'MSDDPCHEAAEVLRVMGFDVQPTGDDFGLWLVDGEMFSDAELVSLAHVIGLMAGTETIQ' A
#
# COMPACT_ATOMS: atom_id res chain seq x y z
N MET A 1 -1.92 -19.31 3.26
CA MET A 1 -1.53 -17.90 3.23
C MET A 1 -2.42 -17.29 2.18
N SER A 2 -3.50 -16.61 2.58
CA SER A 2 -4.27 -15.84 1.60
C SER A 2 -3.38 -14.65 1.27
N ASP A 3 -2.79 -14.70 0.09
CA ASP A 3 -2.02 -13.61 -0.48
C ASP A 3 -3.06 -12.55 -0.91
N ASP A 4 -3.52 -11.78 0.07
CA ASP A 4 -4.43 -10.68 -0.17
C ASP A 4 -3.60 -9.52 -0.72
N PRO A 5 -3.77 -9.12 -1.99
CA PRO A 5 -2.91 -8.14 -2.63
C PRO A 5 -2.96 -6.78 -1.93
N CYS A 6 -4.05 -6.46 -1.23
CA CYS A 6 -4.17 -5.23 -0.46
C CYS A 6 -3.36 -5.31 0.84
N HIS A 7 -3.28 -6.49 1.46
CA HIS A 7 -2.38 -6.71 2.59
C HIS A 7 -0.91 -6.51 2.19
N GLU A 8 -0.47 -7.12 1.08
CA GLU A 8 0.90 -6.94 0.58
C GLU A 8 1.19 -5.47 0.24
N ALA A 9 0.26 -4.81 -0.45
CA ALA A 9 0.36 -3.38 -0.76
C ALA A 9 0.49 -2.52 0.51
N ALA A 10 -0.31 -2.79 1.52
CA ALA A 10 -0.24 -2.09 2.81
C ALA A 10 1.11 -2.31 3.51
N GLU A 11 1.66 -3.53 3.47
CA GLU A 11 2.98 -3.82 4.04
C GLU A 11 4.11 -3.06 3.32
N VAL A 12 4.10 -3.04 1.99
CA VAL A 12 5.09 -2.27 1.20
C VAL A 12 5.05 -0.79 1.57
N LEU A 13 3.86 -0.20 1.62
CA LEU A 13 3.70 1.22 1.97
C LEU A 13 4.16 1.51 3.40
N ARG A 14 3.88 0.61 4.37
CA ARG A 14 4.38 0.75 5.75
C ARG A 14 5.90 0.67 5.83
N VAL A 15 6.53 -0.24 5.07
CA VAL A 15 8.00 -0.32 4.98
C VAL A 15 8.60 0.96 4.43
N MET A 16 7.88 1.62 3.52
CA MET A 16 8.26 2.91 2.94
C MET A 16 7.96 4.11 3.86
N GLY A 17 7.38 3.87 5.04
CA GLY A 17 7.15 4.87 6.07
C GLY A 17 5.78 5.54 6.04
N PHE A 18 4.85 5.08 5.20
CA PHE A 18 3.48 5.57 5.18
C PHE A 18 2.67 5.00 6.36
N ASP A 19 1.78 5.80 6.94
CA ASP A 19 0.81 5.30 7.93
C ASP A 19 -0.38 4.67 7.18
N VAL A 20 -0.46 3.34 7.18
CA VAL A 20 -1.51 2.60 6.46
C VAL A 20 -2.41 1.82 7.40
N GLN A 21 -3.69 2.17 7.42
CA GLN A 21 -4.70 1.60 8.30
C GLN A 21 -5.93 1.15 7.49
N PRO A 22 -6.46 -0.06 7.73
CA PRO A 22 -7.76 -0.43 7.17
C PRO A 22 -8.85 0.41 7.84
N THR A 23 -9.83 0.90 7.09
CA THR A 23 -10.96 1.64 7.69
C THR A 23 -11.92 0.74 8.46
N GLY A 24 -11.84 -0.58 8.25
CA GLY A 24 -12.70 -1.58 8.88
C GLY A 24 -14.13 -1.60 8.34
N ASP A 25 -14.41 -0.80 7.31
CA ASP A 25 -15.69 -0.78 6.61
C ASP A 25 -15.73 -1.89 5.56
N ASP A 26 -16.91 -2.47 5.33
CA ASP A 26 -17.15 -3.49 4.29
C ASP A 26 -16.86 -3.00 2.85
N PHE A 27 -16.50 -1.72 2.69
CA PHE A 27 -16.21 -1.10 1.40
C PHE A 27 -14.76 -1.31 0.90
N GLY A 28 -13.89 -1.98 1.65
CA GLY A 28 -12.51 -2.25 1.18
C GLY A 28 -11.68 -0.98 1.04
N LEU A 29 -11.79 -0.08 2.03
CA LEU A 29 -11.11 1.21 2.04
C LEU A 29 -9.94 1.20 3.02
N TRP A 30 -8.92 1.97 2.65
CA TRP A 30 -7.66 2.11 3.38
C TRP A 30 -7.35 3.57 3.57
N LEU A 31 -6.88 3.91 4.77
CA LEU A 31 -6.31 5.22 5.07
C LEU A 31 -4.80 5.13 4.91
N VAL A 32 -4.24 6.03 4.10
CA VAL A 32 -2.79 6.18 3.88
C VAL A 32 -2.44 7.64 4.19
N ASP A 33 -1.68 7.88 5.26
CA ASP A 33 -1.32 9.24 5.74
C ASP A 33 -2.53 10.19 5.91
N GLY A 34 -3.68 9.62 6.26
CA GLY A 34 -4.94 10.35 6.47
C GLY A 34 -5.77 10.57 5.20
N GLU A 35 -5.31 10.10 4.03
CA GLU A 35 -6.09 10.11 2.78
C GLU A 35 -6.69 8.72 2.50
N MET A 36 -7.87 8.69 1.87
CA MET A 36 -8.66 7.47 1.68
C MET A 36 -8.41 6.87 0.29
N PHE A 37 -8.14 5.56 0.25
CA PHE A 37 -7.86 4.79 -0.95
C PHE A 37 -8.76 3.57 -1.00
N SER A 38 -9.26 3.24 -2.20
CA SER A 38 -9.82 1.90 -2.46
C SER A 38 -8.71 0.86 -2.58
N ASP A 39 -9.08 -0.41 -2.46
CA ASP A 39 -8.18 -1.55 -2.71
C ASP A 39 -7.36 -1.41 -4.01
N ALA A 40 -8.01 -1.01 -5.11
CA ALA A 40 -7.33 -0.85 -6.40
C ALA A 40 -6.33 0.32 -6.41
N GLU A 41 -6.66 1.42 -5.72
CA GLU A 41 -5.79 2.58 -5.62
C GLU A 41 -4.62 2.31 -4.68
N LEU A 42 -4.84 1.59 -3.58
CA LEU A 42 -3.80 1.15 -2.66
C LEU A 42 -2.76 0.28 -3.36
N VAL A 43 -3.20 -0.74 -4.11
CA VAL A 43 -2.31 -1.63 -4.86
C VAL A 43 -1.53 -0.86 -5.92
N SER A 44 -2.20 0.07 -6.61
CA SER A 44 -1.54 0.92 -7.61
C SER A 44 -0.48 1.83 -6.98
N LEU A 45 -0.77 2.42 -5.81
CA LEU A 45 0.16 3.25 -5.07
C LEU A 45 1.38 2.44 -4.60
N ALA A 46 1.16 1.28 -3.99
CA ALA A 46 2.23 0.39 -3.56
C ALA A 46 3.15 -0.02 -4.72
N HIS A 47 2.59 -0.31 -5.89
CA HIS A 47 3.36 -0.65 -7.07
C HIS A 47 4.20 0.53 -7.57
N VAL A 48 3.63 1.74 -7.63
CA VAL A 48 4.36 2.95 -8.02
C VAL A 48 5.51 3.24 -7.05
N ILE A 49 5.24 3.21 -5.74
CA ILE A 49 6.25 3.47 -4.72
C ILE A 49 7.34 2.37 -4.73
N GLY A 50 6.95 1.10 -4.84
CA GLY A 50 7.87 -0.03 -4.91
C GLY A 50 8.77 0.00 -6.16
N LEU A 51 8.24 0.44 -7.31
CA LEU A 51 9.04 0.68 -8.51
C LEU A 51 10.07 1.79 -8.28
N MET A 52 9.69 2.89 -7.64
CA MET A 52 10.61 3.99 -7.34
C MET A 52 11.72 3.54 -6.38
N ALA A 53 11.38 2.79 -5.33
CA ALA A 53 12.36 2.21 -4.40
C ALA A 53 13.32 1.22 -5.08
N GLY A 54 12.83 0.46 -6.06
CA GLY A 54 13.65 -0.46 -6.86
C GLY A 54 14.70 0.22 -7.76
N THR A 55 14.53 1.52 -8.06
CA THR A 55 15.51 2.28 -8.85
C THR A 55 16.72 2.76 -8.04
N GLU A 56 16.72 2.61 -6.71
CA GLU A 56 17.85 2.97 -5.85
C GLU A 56 18.88 1.84 -5.65
N THR A 57 18.69 0.66 -6.26
CA THR A 57 19.75 -0.36 -6.29
C THR A 57 20.70 -0.10 -7.46
N ILE A 58 21.50 0.95 -7.33
CA ILE A 58 22.78 1.05 -8.03
C ILE A 58 23.85 0.76 -6.98
N GLN A 59 24.33 -0.48 -6.92
CA GLN A 59 25.72 -0.86 -6.63
C GLN A 59 25.98 -2.25 -7.18
#